data_AF-A0A0A1F4L7-F1
#
_entry.id   AF-A0A0A1F4L7-F1
#
_cell.length_a   1.000
_cell.length_b   1.000
_cell.length_c   1.000
_cell.angle_alpha   90.00
_cell.angle_beta   90.00
_cell.angle_gamma   90.00
#
_symmetry.space_group_name_H-M   'P 1'
#
loop_
_entity.id
_entity.type
_entity.pdbx_description
1 polymer ?
#
loop_
_entity_poly.entity_id
_entity_poly.type
_entity_poly.pdbx_seq_one_letter_code
_entity_poly.pdbx_strand_id
1 'polypeptide(L)'
;MELNGGLRHIPGMPNLNINAASGNVVFAATSSNEADSPAQVDLTPMAEFGARANVHHHHVRKAPRPAPQRTQKRPGVNRNAVNSADSHDDDHLGAAANEAVERMNHGGGTALDDWLAGKYDALEQHTLLRHALENSDGKDSEGLKQAISRLEEKHGDALKGARPQAEAFESALEHLGTLAKADGGHANPAASHQIRAMFGAKTGDRQDKPFAATELAQTLLAKFGAQHFVAGLAQLRSAMSAPLHSPRGSNQASRMWLSMSDAASFNAIQSSFAIGHDLHGKLAVAGVTPHASEAETGIALLRAPEQDIGKSKAALLAAINGDQTRTPVQQGQVARLLAQAVDTLPQRLWPQESMGQRADLLVALRGQAAAAGQASAAAFANSAEAALEKHLRAGASTVPQKSEI
;
A
#
# COMPACT_ATOMS: atom_id res chain seq x y z
N MET A 1 16.43 31.02 29.11
CA MET A 1 15.22 30.68 28.33
C MET A 1 15.18 29.16 28.24
N GLU A 2 14.45 28.53 29.16
CA GLU A 2 14.27 27.08 29.18
C GLU A 2 13.16 26.72 28.18
N LEU A 3 13.52 25.94 27.16
CA LEU A 3 12.56 25.42 26.18
C LEU A 3 11.89 24.18 26.78
N ASN A 4 10.65 24.37 27.25
CA ASN A 4 9.80 23.30 27.77
C ASN A 4 9.25 22.47 26.60
N GLY A 5 9.92 21.36 26.28
CA GLY A 5 9.52 20.42 25.23
C GLY A 5 8.38 19.51 25.71
N GLY A 6 7.13 19.97 25.53
CA GLY A 6 5.95 19.21 25.92
C GLY A 6 5.75 17.93 25.10
N LEU A 7 5.71 16.78 25.78
CA LEU A 7 5.24 15.52 25.22
C LEU A 7 3.78 15.66 24.79
N ARG A 8 3.47 15.37 23.52
CA ARG A 8 2.10 15.32 23.02
C ARG A 8 1.62 13.88 22.97
N HIS A 9 0.62 13.58 23.79
CA HIS A 9 -0.06 12.29 23.77
C HIS A 9 -1.14 12.29 22.68
N ILE A 10 -1.08 11.33 21.75
CA ILE A 10 -2.13 11.12 20.74
C ILE A 10 -3.17 10.16 21.34
N PRO A 11 -4.44 10.58 21.51
CA PRO A 11 -5.50 9.69 22.00
C PRO A 11 -5.73 8.54 21.00
N GLY A 12 -5.66 7.29 21.48
CA GLY A 12 -5.91 6.09 20.67
C GLY A 12 -4.67 5.28 20.27
N MET A 13 -3.46 5.76 20.56
CA MET A 13 -2.21 4.99 20.38
C MET A 13 -1.34 5.08 21.63
N PRO A 14 -1.60 4.27 22.68
CA PRO A 14 -0.91 4.39 23.96
C PRO A 14 0.61 4.09 23.89
N ASN A 15 1.10 3.53 22.78
CA ASN A 15 2.49 3.07 22.64
C ASN A 15 3.33 3.91 21.67
N LEU A 16 2.81 5.03 21.17
CA LEU A 16 3.54 5.91 20.26
C LEU A 16 3.96 7.20 20.98
N ASN A 17 5.26 7.35 21.22
CA ASN A 17 5.82 8.57 21.80
C ASN A 17 6.78 9.24 20.81
N ILE A 18 6.48 10.49 20.45
CA ILE A 18 7.26 11.27 19.49
C ILE A 18 7.96 12.38 20.24
N ASN A 19 9.29 12.27 20.39
CA ASN A 19 10.10 13.35 20.94
C ASN A 19 10.53 14.29 19.81
N ALA A 20 9.78 15.38 19.65
CA ALA A 20 9.98 16.39 18.61
C ALA A 20 11.36 17.08 18.64
N ALA A 21 12.09 17.04 19.76
CA ALA A 21 13.40 17.67 19.87
C ALA A 21 14.56 16.80 19.34
N SER A 22 14.35 15.49 19.18
CA SER A 22 15.41 14.54 18.82
C SER A 22 15.15 13.78 17.52
N GLY A 23 13.95 13.89 16.93
CA GLY A 23 13.58 13.13 15.72
C GLY A 23 13.45 11.62 15.93
N ASN A 24 13.70 11.11 17.13
CA ASN A 24 13.59 9.68 17.44
C ASN A 24 12.15 9.28 17.73
N VAL A 25 11.70 8.25 17.00
CA VAL A 25 10.45 7.52 17.27
C VAL A 25 10.81 6.27 18.07
N VAL A 26 10.40 6.21 19.34
CA VAL A 26 10.64 5.05 20.20
C VAL A 26 9.35 4.27 20.32
N PHE A 27 9.37 3.01 19.87
CA PHE A 27 8.31 2.05 20.13
C PHE A 27 8.61 1.36 21.47
N ALA A 28 7.79 1.60 22.49
CA ALA A 28 7.89 0.87 23.73
C ALA A 28 7.33 -0.55 23.51
N ALA A 29 8.21 -1.54 23.35
CA ALA A 29 7.82 -2.93 23.52
C ALA A 29 7.51 -3.15 25.00
N THR A 30 6.24 -3.37 25.34
CA THR A 30 5.89 -3.90 26.66
C THR A 30 6.23 -5.40 26.67
N SER A 31 7.52 -5.72 26.76
CA SER A 31 7.95 -7.05 27.20
C SER A 31 8.18 -6.99 28.70
N SER A 32 7.24 -7.51 29.46
CA SER A 32 7.48 -7.90 30.85
C SER A 32 8.41 -9.11 30.85
N ASN A 33 9.71 -8.86 30.76
CA ASN A 33 10.74 -9.75 31.30
C ASN A 33 12.08 -9.00 31.34
N GLU A 34 12.66 -8.95 32.54
CA GLU A 34 14.00 -8.47 32.81
C GLU A 34 15.05 -9.34 32.11
N ALA A 35 16.17 -8.69 31.78
CA ALA A 35 17.44 -9.25 31.32
C ALA A 35 17.47 -9.79 29.88
N ASP A 36 17.56 -8.87 28.91
CA ASP A 36 18.54 -9.06 27.84
C ASP A 36 19.00 -7.71 27.27
N SER A 37 20.33 -7.58 27.10
CA SER A 37 20.96 -6.37 26.54
C SER A 37 20.56 -6.20 25.07
N PRO A 38 20.36 -4.97 24.57
CA PRO A 38 20.04 -4.77 23.17
C PRO A 38 21.23 -5.20 22.30
N ALA A 39 21.00 -6.17 21.42
CA ALA A 39 21.94 -6.55 20.38
C ALA A 39 22.19 -5.34 19.47
N GLN A 40 23.43 -4.84 19.47
CA GLN A 40 23.92 -3.89 18.47
C GLN A 40 23.91 -4.61 17.11
N VAL A 41 23.02 -4.18 16.22
CA VAL A 41 23.03 -4.62 14.83
C VAL A 41 24.10 -3.83 14.09
N ASP A 42 25.15 -4.52 13.66
CA ASP A 42 26.19 -3.99 12.79
C ASP A 42 25.62 -3.78 11.37
N LEU A 43 25.58 -2.51 10.93
CA LEU A 43 24.93 -2.04 9.69
C LEU A 43 25.94 -1.82 8.54
N THR A 44 27.07 -2.53 8.54
CA THR A 44 28.17 -2.26 7.59
C THR A 44 27.95 -2.67 6.09
N PRO A 45 26.95 -3.45 5.61
CA PRO A 45 27.02 -3.93 4.22
C PRO A 45 26.45 -2.99 3.13
N MET A 46 26.10 -1.72 3.40
CA MET A 46 25.57 -0.81 2.35
C MET A 46 26.52 0.28 1.84
N ALA A 47 27.68 0.50 2.45
CA ALA A 47 28.61 1.55 2.01
C ALA A 47 29.48 1.17 0.78
N GLU A 48 29.55 -0.12 0.42
CA GLU A 48 30.53 -0.60 -0.57
C GLU A 48 30.03 -0.68 -2.02
N PHE A 49 28.73 -0.49 -2.27
CA PHE A 49 28.14 -0.69 -3.61
C PHE A 49 28.23 0.51 -4.56
N GLY A 50 28.78 1.65 -4.12
CA GLY A 50 28.82 2.90 -4.90
C GLY A 50 30.09 3.20 -5.68
N ALA A 51 31.17 2.41 -5.55
CA ALA A 51 32.49 2.83 -6.02
C ALA A 51 33.22 1.77 -6.86
N ARG A 52 32.73 1.48 -8.09
CA ARG A 52 33.55 0.86 -9.16
C ARG A 52 32.84 0.88 -10.52
N ALA A 53 32.88 2.03 -11.19
CA ALA A 53 32.72 2.11 -12.64
C ALA A 53 33.49 3.34 -13.16
N ASN A 54 34.82 3.23 -13.24
CA ASN A 54 35.66 4.24 -13.88
C ASN A 54 36.18 3.65 -15.21
N VAL A 55 35.42 3.86 -16.29
CA VAL A 55 35.80 3.42 -17.65
C VAL A 55 36.50 4.57 -18.36
N HIS A 56 37.75 4.33 -18.74
CA HIS A 56 38.60 5.25 -19.50
C HIS A 56 37.97 5.61 -20.86
N HIS A 57 37.81 6.90 -21.13
CA HIS A 57 37.50 7.41 -22.46
C HIS A 57 38.77 7.59 -23.30
N HIS A 58 38.87 6.82 -24.39
CA HIS A 58 39.84 7.06 -25.45
C HIS A 58 39.35 8.18 -26.38
N HIS A 59 40.15 9.24 -26.49
CA HIS A 59 39.97 10.29 -27.51
C HIS A 59 40.30 9.77 -28.91
N VAL A 60 39.30 9.73 -29.80
CA VAL A 60 39.52 9.61 -31.24
C VAL A 60 39.23 10.97 -31.89
N ARG A 61 40.28 11.57 -32.47
CA ARG A 61 40.25 12.76 -33.33
C ARG A 61 39.96 12.35 -34.78
N LYS A 62 39.13 13.16 -35.49
CA LYS A 62 39.10 13.50 -36.95
C LYS A 62 37.62 13.69 -37.39
N ALA A 63 37.19 14.61 -38.25
CA ALA A 63 37.78 15.58 -39.19
C ALA A 63 36.75 16.74 -39.43
N PRO A 64 37.11 17.84 -40.14
CA PRO A 64 36.27 19.03 -40.26
C PRO A 64 35.14 18.87 -41.28
N ARG A 65 33.92 19.31 -40.92
CA ARG A 65 32.76 19.42 -41.84
C ARG A 65 32.78 20.73 -42.63
N PRO A 66 32.28 20.76 -43.89
CA PRO A 66 32.20 21.98 -44.70
C PRO A 66 31.01 22.87 -44.28
N ALA A 67 31.14 24.16 -44.57
CA ALA A 67 30.21 25.23 -44.25
C ALA A 67 28.80 25.06 -44.88
N PRO A 68 27.73 25.56 -44.23
CA PRO A 68 26.38 25.47 -44.77
C PRO A 68 26.10 26.55 -45.82
N GLN A 69 25.49 26.12 -46.93
CA GLN A 69 24.89 26.97 -47.94
C GLN A 69 23.60 27.63 -47.42
N ARG A 70 23.48 28.91 -47.75
CA ARG A 70 22.41 29.83 -47.38
C ARG A 70 21.25 29.69 -48.37
N THR A 71 20.13 29.09 -47.96
CA THR A 71 18.87 29.10 -48.73
C THR A 71 17.71 29.70 -47.93
N GLN A 72 17.32 30.87 -48.43
CA GLN A 72 15.98 31.45 -48.60
C GLN A 72 14.86 31.26 -47.54
N LYS A 73 14.35 32.43 -47.14
CA LYS A 73 13.14 32.71 -46.35
C LYS A 73 11.92 31.89 -46.81
N ARG A 74 11.31 31.17 -45.87
CA ARG A 74 9.89 30.79 -45.88
C ARG A 74 9.14 31.50 -44.74
N PRO A 75 7.87 31.90 -44.91
CA PRO A 75 7.12 32.65 -43.91
C PRO A 75 6.45 31.73 -42.88
N GLY A 76 6.47 32.14 -41.61
CA GLY A 76 5.46 31.86 -40.59
C GLY A 76 5.21 30.41 -40.20
N VAL A 77 6.14 29.80 -39.45
CA VAL A 77 5.83 28.62 -38.60
C VAL A 77 6.07 29.02 -37.15
N ASN A 78 5.05 28.76 -36.34
CA ASN A 78 4.89 29.13 -34.94
C ASN A 78 6.10 28.67 -34.09
N ARG A 79 6.88 29.63 -33.58
CA ARG A 79 8.05 29.38 -32.72
C ARG A 79 7.60 29.28 -31.26
N ASN A 80 6.97 28.16 -30.91
CA ASN A 80 6.85 27.69 -29.51
C ASN A 80 7.32 26.23 -29.35
N ALA A 81 8.07 25.69 -30.31
CA ALA A 81 8.80 24.44 -30.16
C ALA A 81 10.27 24.76 -29.85
N VAL A 82 10.55 25.15 -28.60
CA VAL A 82 11.90 25.27 -28.07
C VAL A 82 12.13 24.05 -27.17
N ASN A 83 12.88 23.08 -27.70
CA ASN A 83 13.70 22.09 -26.99
C ASN A 83 13.09 21.42 -25.73
N SER A 84 12.20 20.44 -25.92
CA SER A 84 11.79 19.47 -24.89
C SER A 84 12.22 18.05 -25.26
N ALA A 85 13.50 17.84 -25.55
CA ALA A 85 14.04 16.52 -25.92
C ALA A 85 14.44 15.66 -24.71
N ASP A 86 14.38 16.19 -23.49
CA ASP A 86 14.74 15.50 -22.23
C ASP A 86 13.55 15.37 -21.25
N SER A 87 12.31 15.66 -21.65
CA SER A 87 11.11 15.64 -20.77
C SER A 87 10.24 14.38 -20.94
N HIS A 88 10.84 13.22 -21.16
CA HIS A 88 10.11 11.96 -21.39
C HIS A 88 9.58 11.28 -20.11
N ASP A 89 9.90 11.82 -18.93
CA ASP A 89 9.41 11.30 -17.64
C ASP A 89 8.06 11.92 -17.22
N ASP A 90 7.51 12.86 -17.99
CA ASP A 90 6.30 13.64 -17.68
C ASP A 90 5.00 13.08 -18.27
N ASP A 91 5.06 11.97 -19.00
CA ASP A 91 3.97 11.53 -19.86
C ASP A 91 2.78 10.88 -19.12
N HIS A 92 2.91 10.41 -17.88
CA HIS A 92 1.80 9.71 -17.23
C HIS A 92 0.69 10.64 -16.74
N LEU A 93 1.03 11.70 -16.00
CA LEU A 93 0.03 12.69 -15.58
C LEU A 93 -0.50 13.47 -16.79
N GLY A 94 0.37 13.78 -17.75
CA GLY A 94 -0.02 14.43 -19.01
C GLY A 94 -0.97 13.56 -19.83
N ALA A 95 -0.64 12.29 -20.06
CA ALA A 95 -1.50 11.37 -20.80
C ALA A 95 -2.82 11.09 -20.08
N ALA A 96 -2.80 10.91 -18.75
CA ALA A 96 -4.01 10.74 -17.97
C ALA A 96 -4.88 12.02 -18.00
N ALA A 97 -4.28 13.20 -17.95
CA ALA A 97 -4.99 14.47 -18.03
C ALA A 97 -5.61 14.65 -19.43
N ASN A 98 -4.88 14.29 -20.49
CA ASN A 98 -5.40 14.30 -21.86
C ASN A 98 -6.54 13.27 -22.02
N GLU A 99 -6.41 12.06 -21.47
CA GLU A 99 -7.50 11.07 -21.48
C GLU A 99 -8.73 11.59 -20.73
N ALA A 100 -8.53 12.31 -19.61
CA ALA A 100 -9.62 12.95 -18.88
C ALA A 100 -10.36 14.00 -19.73
N VAL A 101 -9.61 14.85 -20.45
CA VAL A 101 -10.18 15.83 -21.40
C VAL A 101 -10.92 15.12 -22.53
N GLU A 102 -10.34 14.09 -23.14
CA GLU A 102 -10.97 13.33 -24.20
C GLU A 102 -12.28 12.68 -23.74
N ARG A 103 -12.30 12.09 -22.54
CA ARG A 103 -13.51 11.48 -21.99
C ARG A 103 -14.59 12.49 -21.65
N MET A 104 -14.21 13.66 -21.14
CA MET A 104 -15.14 14.78 -20.95
C MET A 104 -15.77 15.19 -22.29
N ASN A 105 -14.99 15.23 -23.37
CA ASN A 105 -15.45 15.68 -24.69
C ASN A 105 -16.35 14.67 -25.41
N HIS A 106 -16.09 13.37 -25.25
CA HIS A 106 -16.82 12.32 -25.96
C HIS A 106 -17.98 11.72 -25.14
N GLY A 107 -17.86 11.66 -23.82
CA GLY A 107 -18.81 11.01 -22.92
C GLY A 107 -19.43 11.91 -21.87
N GLY A 108 -19.03 13.18 -21.81
CA GLY A 108 -19.52 14.14 -20.82
C GLY A 108 -19.01 13.86 -19.39
N GLY A 109 -19.59 14.59 -18.43
CA GLY A 109 -19.18 14.52 -17.02
C GLY A 109 -19.37 13.14 -16.38
N THR A 110 -20.43 12.42 -16.73
CA THR A 110 -20.71 11.09 -16.15
C THR A 110 -19.68 10.05 -16.56
N ALA A 111 -19.29 10.02 -17.84
CA ALA A 111 -18.28 9.08 -18.32
C ALA A 111 -16.88 9.38 -17.75
N LEU A 112 -16.58 10.67 -17.51
CA LEU A 112 -15.36 11.06 -16.80
C LEU A 112 -15.40 10.59 -15.35
N ASP A 113 -16.50 10.86 -14.64
CA ASP A 113 -16.66 10.52 -13.22
C ASP A 113 -16.55 8.99 -13.00
N ASP A 114 -17.15 8.17 -13.88
CA ASP A 114 -17.05 6.69 -13.81
C ASP A 114 -15.62 6.19 -14.06
N TRP A 115 -14.92 6.78 -15.03
CA TRP A 115 -13.52 6.41 -15.32
C TRP A 115 -12.57 6.81 -14.19
N LEU A 116 -12.76 8.01 -13.63
CA LEU A 116 -11.99 8.51 -12.50
C LEU A 116 -12.18 7.60 -11.27
N ALA A 117 -13.43 7.27 -10.95
CA ALA A 117 -13.78 6.46 -9.78
C ALA A 117 -13.23 5.03 -9.83
N GLY A 118 -13.05 4.46 -11.02
CA GLY A 118 -12.49 3.11 -11.17
C GLY A 118 -10.96 3.04 -11.13
N LYS A 119 -10.26 4.16 -11.33
CA LYS A 119 -8.79 4.15 -11.51
C LYS A 119 -7.99 4.89 -10.46
N TYR A 120 -8.55 5.95 -9.89
CA TYR A 120 -7.79 6.90 -9.08
C TYR A 120 -8.49 7.15 -7.75
N ASP A 121 -7.73 7.44 -6.70
CA ASP A 121 -8.31 7.90 -5.44
C ASP A 121 -8.81 9.35 -5.54
N ALA A 122 -9.64 9.80 -4.60
CA ALA A 122 -10.23 11.14 -4.66
C ALA A 122 -9.19 12.27 -4.79
N LEU A 123 -8.02 12.12 -4.17
CA LEU A 123 -6.96 13.12 -4.17
C LEU A 123 -6.16 13.10 -5.50
N GLU A 124 -5.91 11.91 -6.03
CA GLU A 124 -5.36 11.71 -7.38
C GLU A 124 -6.31 12.26 -8.45
N GLN A 125 -7.61 11.97 -8.35
CA GLN A 125 -8.65 12.52 -9.23
C GLN A 125 -8.63 14.05 -9.21
N HIS A 126 -8.55 14.65 -8.02
CA HIS A 126 -8.53 16.10 -7.86
C HIS A 126 -7.30 16.75 -8.50
N THR A 127 -6.13 16.16 -8.28
CA THR A 127 -4.86 16.62 -8.85
C THR A 127 -4.84 16.48 -10.37
N LEU A 128 -5.32 15.35 -10.87
CA LEU A 128 -5.46 15.06 -12.29
C LEU A 128 -6.41 16.06 -12.97
N LEU A 129 -7.58 16.32 -12.38
CA LEU A 129 -8.56 17.26 -12.92
C LEU A 129 -8.04 18.70 -12.93
N ARG A 130 -7.28 19.14 -11.91
CA ARG A 130 -6.61 20.44 -11.94
C ARG A 130 -5.58 20.52 -13.05
N HIS A 131 -4.75 19.49 -13.20
CA HIS A 131 -3.75 19.44 -14.27
C HIS A 131 -4.41 19.42 -15.66
N ALA A 132 -5.52 18.69 -15.83
CA ALA A 132 -6.31 18.71 -17.05
C ALA A 132 -6.92 20.09 -17.33
N LEU A 133 -7.39 20.80 -16.29
CA LEU A 133 -7.94 22.15 -16.41
C LEU A 133 -6.86 23.17 -16.79
N GLU A 134 -5.66 23.06 -16.22
CA GLU A 134 -4.52 23.93 -16.53
C GLU A 134 -4.02 23.74 -17.97
N ASN A 135 -4.12 22.52 -18.51
CA ASN A 135 -3.69 22.18 -19.87
C ASN A 135 -4.83 22.20 -20.91
N SER A 136 -6.06 22.57 -20.52
CA SER A 136 -7.21 22.62 -21.43
C SER A 136 -7.18 23.87 -22.31
N ASP A 137 -7.58 23.73 -23.58
CA ASP A 137 -7.78 24.82 -24.54
C ASP A 137 -8.99 25.73 -24.21
N GLY A 138 -9.61 25.56 -23.03
CA GLY A 138 -10.67 26.40 -22.50
C GLY A 138 -12.09 25.93 -22.83
N LYS A 139 -12.29 25.20 -23.94
CA LYS A 139 -13.61 24.65 -24.32
C LYS A 139 -14.20 23.71 -23.28
N ASP A 140 -13.33 22.99 -22.59
CA ASP A 140 -13.70 21.91 -21.67
C ASP A 140 -13.57 22.37 -20.20
N SER A 141 -13.14 23.62 -20.00
CA SER A 141 -12.81 24.18 -18.69
C SER A 141 -14.01 24.20 -17.73
N GLU A 142 -15.21 24.52 -18.23
CA GLU A 142 -16.42 24.51 -17.40
C GLU A 142 -16.83 23.08 -17.01
N GLY A 143 -16.70 22.11 -17.92
CA GLY A 143 -16.96 20.71 -17.62
C GLY A 143 -16.00 20.16 -16.56
N LEU A 144 -14.70 20.46 -16.69
CA LEU A 144 -13.67 20.08 -15.73
C LEU A 144 -13.86 20.77 -14.36
N LYS A 145 -14.18 22.07 -14.34
CA LYS A 145 -14.52 22.78 -13.08
C LYS A 145 -15.72 22.14 -12.38
N GLN A 146 -16.77 21.81 -13.13
CA GLN A 146 -17.94 21.13 -12.57
C GLN A 146 -17.58 19.74 -12.02
N ALA A 147 -16.72 18.99 -12.71
CA ALA A 147 -16.21 17.71 -12.20
C ALA A 147 -15.42 17.87 -10.90
N ILE A 148 -14.54 18.88 -10.82
CA ILE A 148 -13.82 19.21 -9.57
C ILE A 148 -14.81 19.56 -8.45
N SER A 149 -15.81 20.41 -8.71
CA SER A 149 -16.80 20.78 -7.71
C SER A 149 -17.60 19.58 -7.21
N ARG A 150 -18.05 18.69 -8.11
CA ARG A 150 -18.75 17.43 -7.71
C ARG A 150 -17.85 16.53 -6.88
N LEU A 151 -16.58 16.41 -7.26
CA LEU A 151 -15.59 15.64 -6.52
C LEU A 151 -15.37 16.22 -5.11
N GLU A 152 -15.23 17.54 -4.99
CA GLU A 152 -15.09 18.23 -3.72
C GLU A 152 -16.35 18.16 -2.85
N GLU A 153 -17.53 18.19 -3.45
CA GLU A 153 -18.80 17.99 -2.73
C GLU A 153 -18.92 16.56 -2.19
N LYS A 154 -18.57 15.56 -3.00
CA LYS A 154 -18.69 14.14 -2.65
C LYS A 154 -17.58 13.67 -1.68
N HIS A 155 -16.37 14.19 -1.81
CA HIS A 155 -15.18 13.71 -1.10
C HIS A 155 -14.47 14.81 -0.29
N GLY A 156 -15.12 15.95 -0.03
CA GLY A 156 -14.49 17.11 0.59
C GLY A 156 -13.78 16.83 1.91
N ASP A 157 -14.34 15.98 2.77
CA ASP A 157 -13.71 15.62 4.05
C ASP A 157 -12.50 14.70 3.86
N ALA A 158 -12.56 13.77 2.90
CA ALA A 158 -11.44 12.92 2.54
C ALA A 158 -10.29 13.74 1.93
N LEU A 159 -10.61 14.70 1.05
CA LEU A 159 -9.64 15.62 0.45
C LEU A 159 -9.01 16.54 1.50
N LYS A 160 -9.82 17.08 2.42
CA LYS A 160 -9.33 17.90 3.55
C LYS A 160 -8.45 17.12 4.52
N GLY A 161 -8.71 15.83 4.71
CA GLY A 161 -7.89 14.96 5.56
C GLY A 161 -6.61 14.47 4.87
N ALA A 162 -6.68 14.17 3.58
CA ALA A 162 -5.57 13.63 2.81
C ALA A 162 -4.56 14.71 2.38
N ARG A 163 -5.01 15.94 2.14
CA ARG A 163 -4.13 17.04 1.72
C ARG A 163 -3.08 17.41 2.78
N PRO A 164 -3.39 17.60 4.08
CA PRO A 164 -2.38 17.78 5.12
C PRO A 164 -1.45 16.59 5.27
N GLN A 165 -1.91 15.37 4.98
CA GLN A 165 -1.06 14.17 5.01
C GLN A 165 -0.09 14.15 3.83
N ALA A 166 -0.53 14.57 2.64
CA ALA A 166 0.32 14.75 1.48
C ALA A 166 1.33 15.89 1.69
N GLU A 167 0.90 17.03 2.25
CA GLU A 167 1.76 18.16 2.61
C GLU A 167 2.74 17.80 3.74
N ALA A 168 2.31 17.02 4.75
CA ALA A 168 3.18 16.54 5.82
C ALA A 168 4.15 15.46 5.33
N PHE A 169 3.71 14.61 4.39
CA PHE A 169 4.59 13.70 3.68
C PHE A 169 5.62 14.54 2.95
N GLU A 170 5.22 15.47 2.06
CA GLU A 170 6.06 16.42 1.32
C GLU A 170 7.05 17.17 2.23
N SER A 171 6.61 17.67 3.38
CA SER A 171 7.44 18.35 4.39
C SER A 171 8.43 17.40 5.07
N ALA A 172 8.03 16.16 5.35
CA ALA A 172 8.94 15.13 5.84
C ALA A 172 9.95 14.72 4.76
N LEU A 173 9.53 14.74 3.49
CA LEU A 173 10.43 14.61 2.37
C LEU A 173 11.42 15.80 2.35
N GLU A 174 10.95 17.04 2.52
CA GLU A 174 11.77 18.26 2.49
C GLU A 174 12.85 18.24 3.57
N HIS A 175 12.48 17.78 4.77
CA HIS A 175 13.38 17.66 5.90
C HIS A 175 14.45 16.57 5.70
N LEU A 176 14.10 15.47 5.03
CA LEU A 176 15.06 14.41 4.70
C LEU A 176 15.99 14.80 3.54
N GLY A 177 15.48 15.57 2.58
CA GLY A 177 16.28 16.17 1.50
C GLY A 177 17.28 17.22 1.99
N THR A 178 16.98 17.96 3.06
CA THR A 178 17.95 18.90 3.67
C THR A 178 19.04 18.18 4.47
N LEU A 179 18.73 17.04 5.10
CA LEU A 179 19.71 16.18 5.75
C LEU A 179 20.68 15.53 4.75
N ALA A 180 20.18 15.00 3.63
CA ALA A 180 21.03 14.45 2.57
C ALA A 180 21.98 15.50 1.94
N LYS A 181 21.54 16.76 1.86
CA LYS A 181 22.38 17.90 1.44
C LYS A 181 23.41 18.31 2.49
N ALA A 182 23.12 18.14 3.78
CA ALA A 182 24.05 18.42 4.87
C ALA A 182 25.25 17.45 4.88
N ASP A 183 25.05 16.21 4.43
CA ASP A 183 26.10 15.20 4.25
C ASP A 183 26.85 15.31 2.89
N GLY A 184 26.63 16.39 2.14
CA GLY A 184 27.30 16.64 0.85
C GLY A 184 26.79 15.78 -0.31
N GLY A 185 25.72 15.00 -0.10
CA GLY A 185 25.05 14.24 -1.15
C GLY A 185 24.19 15.16 -2.02
N HIS A 186 24.54 15.32 -3.30
CA HIS A 186 23.58 15.81 -4.28
C HIS A 186 22.41 14.82 -4.32
N ALA A 187 21.18 15.28 -4.06
CA ALA A 187 19.97 14.49 -4.28
C ALA A 187 19.96 14.06 -5.75
N ASN A 188 20.34 12.82 -6.01
CA ASN A 188 20.45 12.30 -7.36
C ASN A 188 19.05 11.82 -7.78
N PRO A 189 18.33 12.50 -8.69
CA PRO A 189 17.04 12.01 -9.18
C PRO A 189 17.15 10.62 -9.80
N ALA A 190 18.32 10.23 -10.33
CA ALA A 190 18.57 8.86 -10.79
C ALA A 190 18.48 7.82 -9.67
N ALA A 191 18.71 8.20 -8.39
CA ALA A 191 18.53 7.31 -7.25
C ALA A 191 17.04 6.99 -6.99
N SER A 192 16.12 7.95 -7.21
CA SER A 192 14.68 7.70 -7.13
C SER A 192 14.23 6.69 -8.18
N HIS A 193 14.59 6.95 -9.45
CA HIS A 193 14.32 6.04 -10.57
C HIS A 193 14.93 4.65 -10.33
N GLN A 194 16.15 4.59 -9.79
CA GLN A 194 16.81 3.33 -9.48
C GLN A 194 16.13 2.59 -8.32
N ILE A 195 15.67 3.30 -7.29
CA ILE A 195 14.88 2.72 -6.20
C ILE A 195 13.57 2.17 -6.76
N ARG A 196 12.80 2.96 -7.52
CA ARG A 196 11.57 2.51 -8.18
C ARG A 196 11.78 1.28 -9.06
N ALA A 197 12.84 1.29 -9.86
CA ALA A 197 13.25 0.16 -10.66
C ALA A 197 13.52 -1.11 -9.84
N MET A 198 14.16 -0.99 -8.68
CA MET A 198 14.47 -2.12 -7.81
C MET A 198 13.23 -2.71 -7.11
N PHE A 199 12.17 -1.92 -6.98
CA PHE A 199 10.93 -2.30 -6.30
C PHE A 199 9.75 -2.55 -7.27
N GLY A 200 10.05 -2.81 -8.55
CA GLY A 200 9.06 -3.30 -9.53
C GLY A 200 8.30 -2.22 -10.29
N ALA A 201 8.56 -0.94 -10.05
CA ALA A 201 7.90 0.18 -10.72
C ALA A 201 8.56 0.53 -12.08
N LYS A 202 8.95 -0.47 -12.87
CA LYS A 202 9.60 -0.27 -14.17
C LYS A 202 8.69 -0.68 -15.32
N THR A 203 8.32 0.29 -16.15
CA THR A 203 7.79 0.04 -17.49
C THR A 203 8.97 -0.24 -18.43
N GLY A 204 8.77 -1.04 -19.49
CA GLY A 204 9.85 -1.39 -20.44
C GLY A 204 10.47 -0.18 -21.14
N ASP A 205 9.71 0.91 -21.23
CA ASP A 205 10.18 2.25 -21.55
C ASP A 205 10.43 3.02 -20.26
N ARG A 206 11.49 3.84 -20.22
CA ARG A 206 12.13 4.52 -19.07
C ARG A 206 11.23 5.31 -18.09
N GLN A 207 9.91 5.25 -18.20
CA GLN A 207 8.93 5.93 -17.38
C GLN A 207 8.68 5.23 -16.05
N ASP A 208 8.61 6.03 -14.97
CA ASP A 208 8.25 5.58 -13.63
C ASP A 208 6.75 5.33 -13.52
N LYS A 209 6.38 4.08 -13.20
CA LYS A 209 5.00 3.72 -12.85
C LYS A 209 4.74 3.96 -11.36
N PRO A 210 3.51 4.33 -10.94
CA PRO A 210 3.14 4.24 -9.53
C PRO A 210 3.32 2.83 -8.97
N PHE A 211 3.70 2.72 -7.69
CA PHE A 211 3.76 1.40 -7.06
C PHE A 211 2.37 0.79 -6.94
N ALA A 212 2.19 -0.43 -7.45
CA ALA A 212 1.10 -1.28 -6.97
C ALA A 212 1.45 -1.73 -5.54
N ALA A 213 0.55 -1.45 -4.59
CA ALA A 213 0.77 -1.75 -3.17
C ALA A 213 1.12 -3.23 -2.93
N THR A 214 0.50 -4.15 -3.68
CA THR A 214 0.74 -5.60 -3.59
C THR A 214 2.09 -6.02 -4.13
N GLU A 215 2.51 -5.52 -5.30
CA GLU A 215 3.83 -5.78 -5.88
C GLU A 215 4.94 -5.23 -4.98
N LEU A 216 4.73 -4.02 -4.44
CA LEU A 216 5.65 -3.39 -3.51
C LEU A 216 5.80 -4.22 -2.23
N ALA A 217 4.69 -4.63 -1.61
CA ALA A 217 4.72 -5.45 -0.42
C ALA A 217 5.36 -6.83 -0.67
N GLN A 218 5.07 -7.48 -1.80
CA GLN A 218 5.72 -8.74 -2.16
C GLN A 218 7.22 -8.58 -2.35
N THR A 219 7.64 -7.50 -3.01
CA THR A 219 9.07 -7.23 -3.23
C THR A 219 9.79 -6.93 -1.92
N LEU A 220 9.17 -6.16 -1.03
CA LEU A 220 9.70 -5.91 0.32
C LEU A 220 9.80 -7.20 1.13
N LEU A 221 8.78 -8.05 1.11
CA LEU A 221 8.80 -9.35 1.78
C LEU A 221 9.90 -10.26 1.23
N ALA A 222 10.05 -10.33 -0.10
CA ALA A 222 11.08 -11.16 -0.73
C ALA A 222 12.51 -10.66 -0.44
N LYS A 223 12.71 -9.33 -0.34
CA LYS A 223 14.03 -8.73 -0.10
C LYS A 223 14.44 -8.76 1.37
N PHE A 224 13.53 -8.46 2.29
CA PHE A 224 13.84 -8.25 3.70
C PHE A 224 13.37 -9.38 4.60
N GLY A 225 12.51 -10.28 4.10
CA GLY A 225 11.84 -11.30 4.91
C GLY A 225 10.73 -10.71 5.79
N ALA A 226 9.92 -11.59 6.38
CA ALA A 226 8.76 -11.19 7.18
C ALA A 226 9.15 -10.39 8.44
N GLN A 227 10.28 -10.74 9.08
CA GLN A 227 10.73 -10.13 10.34
C GLN A 227 11.18 -8.68 10.17
N HIS A 228 11.74 -8.32 9.01
CA HIS A 228 12.24 -6.98 8.73
C HIS A 228 11.34 -6.18 7.78
N PHE A 229 10.13 -6.69 7.48
CA PHE A 229 9.21 -6.08 6.53
C PHE A 229 8.85 -4.63 6.90
N VAL A 230 8.45 -4.39 8.15
CA VAL A 230 8.03 -3.06 8.63
C VAL A 230 9.20 -2.08 8.62
N ALA A 231 10.40 -2.53 9.03
CA ALA A 231 11.61 -1.73 9.00
C ALA A 231 12.00 -1.37 7.56
N GLY A 232 11.95 -2.34 6.64
CA GLY A 232 12.21 -2.13 5.22
C GLY A 232 11.20 -1.18 4.57
N LEU A 233 9.91 -1.26 4.93
CA LEU A 233 8.88 -0.33 4.47
C LEU A 233 9.15 1.10 4.94
N ALA A 234 9.53 1.29 6.22
CA ALA A 234 9.86 2.59 6.78
C ALA A 234 11.11 3.19 6.13
N GLN A 235 12.16 2.38 5.92
CA GLN A 235 13.37 2.79 5.23
C GLN A 235 13.09 3.18 3.78
N LEU A 236 12.31 2.39 3.05
CA LEU A 236 11.95 2.71 1.67
C LEU A 236 11.16 4.02 1.59
N ARG A 237 10.19 4.22 2.48
CA ARG A 237 9.44 5.48 2.58
C ARG A 237 10.38 6.67 2.83
N SER A 238 11.37 6.50 3.70
CA SER A 238 12.40 7.52 3.97
C SER A 238 13.40 7.71 2.83
N ALA A 239 13.61 6.70 1.98
CA ALA A 239 14.54 6.79 0.86
C ALA A 239 13.87 7.45 -0.36
N MET A 240 12.58 7.18 -0.61
CA MET A 240 11.84 7.78 -1.72
C MET A 240 11.40 9.22 -1.46
N SER A 241 11.48 9.66 -0.21
CA SER A 241 11.25 11.04 0.16
C SER A 241 12.41 11.96 -0.24
N ALA A 242 13.66 11.52 -0.08
CA ALA A 242 14.84 12.37 -0.29
C ALA A 242 15.01 12.99 -1.71
N PRO A 243 14.61 12.34 -2.83
CA PRO A 243 14.84 12.87 -4.18
C PRO A 243 13.82 13.91 -4.66
N LEU A 244 12.74 14.17 -3.92
CA LEU A 244 11.62 14.99 -4.41
C LEU A 244 11.87 16.51 -4.31
N HIS A 245 13.02 16.97 -3.79
CA HIS A 245 13.35 18.39 -3.56
C HIS A 245 14.36 18.99 -4.53
N SER A 246 14.17 18.74 -5.82
CA SER A 246 14.80 19.59 -6.83
C SER A 246 13.96 20.86 -7.03
N PRO A 247 14.48 22.05 -6.67
CA PRO A 247 13.71 23.27 -6.68
C PRO A 247 13.35 23.71 -8.11
N ARG A 248 12.06 24.00 -8.32
CA ARG A 248 11.50 24.76 -9.46
C ARG A 248 11.90 24.28 -10.85
N GLY A 249 11.27 23.19 -11.30
CA GLY A 249 11.13 22.85 -12.71
C GLY A 249 9.65 22.69 -13.07
N SER A 250 9.32 22.74 -14.36
CA SER A 250 7.97 22.57 -14.94
C SER A 250 7.25 21.26 -14.57
N ASN A 251 7.91 20.37 -13.81
CA ASN A 251 7.49 18.98 -13.59
C ASN A 251 7.04 18.74 -12.14
N GLN A 252 6.75 19.81 -11.38
CA GLN A 252 6.36 19.71 -9.98
C GLN A 252 5.03 18.95 -9.82
N ALA A 253 4.06 19.16 -10.71
CA ALA A 253 2.76 18.49 -10.66
C ALA A 253 2.85 16.97 -10.88
N SER A 254 3.59 16.52 -11.90
CA SER A 254 3.80 15.09 -12.19
C SER A 254 4.51 14.37 -11.04
N ARG A 255 5.52 15.01 -10.44
CA ARG A 255 6.25 14.47 -9.29
C ARG A 255 5.39 14.41 -8.03
N MET A 256 4.59 15.45 -7.78
CA MET A 256 3.65 15.49 -6.67
C MET A 256 2.62 14.37 -6.81
N TRP A 257 2.03 14.20 -8.00
CA TRP A 257 1.09 13.11 -8.29
C TRP A 257 1.69 11.72 -8.04
N LEU A 258 2.90 11.47 -8.54
CA LEU A 258 3.59 10.19 -8.33
C LEU A 258 3.88 9.95 -6.83
N SER A 259 4.25 11.00 -6.09
CA SER A 259 4.49 10.92 -4.64
C SER A 259 3.21 10.63 -3.86
N MET A 260 2.08 11.19 -4.30
CA MET A 260 0.77 10.95 -3.71
C MET A 260 0.31 9.51 -3.95
N SER A 261 0.49 9.02 -5.16
CA SER A 261 0.18 7.62 -5.50
C SER A 261 1.03 6.64 -4.69
N ASP A 262 2.33 6.90 -4.54
CA ASP A 262 3.20 6.10 -3.69
C ASP A 262 2.76 6.15 -2.22
N ALA A 263 2.40 7.33 -1.71
CA ALA A 263 1.89 7.49 -0.35
C ALA A 263 0.58 6.71 -0.13
N ALA A 264 -0.31 6.69 -1.12
CA ALA A 264 -1.53 5.88 -1.08
C ALA A 264 -1.18 4.38 -0.97
N SER A 265 -0.22 3.90 -1.76
CA SER A 265 0.29 2.53 -1.70
C SER A 265 0.96 2.19 -0.36
N PHE A 266 1.76 3.07 0.21
CA PHE A 266 2.32 2.87 1.55
C PHE A 266 1.23 2.78 2.61
N ASN A 267 0.25 3.69 2.57
CA ASN A 267 -0.86 3.70 3.52
C ASN A 267 -1.73 2.44 3.40
N ALA A 268 -1.92 1.93 2.18
CA ALA A 268 -2.58 0.66 1.91
C ALA A 268 -1.84 -0.51 2.57
N ILE A 269 -0.53 -0.62 2.36
CA ILE A 269 0.32 -1.66 2.97
C ILE A 269 0.27 -1.57 4.50
N GLN A 270 0.46 -0.37 5.05
CA GLN A 270 0.45 -0.14 6.51
C GLN A 270 -0.90 -0.54 7.13
N SER A 271 -2.01 -0.17 6.48
CA SER A 271 -3.36 -0.51 6.96
C SER A 271 -3.59 -2.01 6.96
N SER A 272 -3.27 -2.69 5.85
CA SER A 272 -3.45 -4.15 5.73
C SER A 272 -2.55 -4.92 6.69
N PHE A 273 -1.33 -4.47 6.93
CA PHE A 273 -0.42 -5.07 7.91
C PHE A 273 -0.93 -4.88 9.34
N ALA A 274 -1.38 -3.69 9.72
CA ALA A 274 -1.93 -3.44 11.05
C ALA A 274 -3.16 -4.31 11.34
N ILE A 275 -4.04 -4.49 10.34
CA ILE A 275 -5.20 -5.39 10.44
C ILE A 275 -4.76 -6.85 10.50
N GLY A 276 -3.73 -7.24 9.74
CA GLY A 276 -3.14 -8.57 9.80
C GLY A 276 -2.57 -8.91 11.19
N HIS A 277 -1.85 -7.97 11.80
CA HIS A 277 -1.32 -8.10 13.16
C HIS A 277 -2.44 -8.24 14.21
N ASP A 278 -3.46 -7.38 14.17
CA ASP A 278 -4.64 -7.49 15.05
C ASP A 278 -5.38 -8.83 14.87
N LEU A 279 -5.51 -9.30 13.62
CA LEU A 279 -6.08 -10.60 13.32
C LEU A 279 -5.27 -11.75 13.94
N HIS A 280 -3.94 -11.70 13.87
CA HIS A 280 -3.06 -12.68 14.53
C HIS A 280 -3.28 -12.73 16.04
N GLY A 281 -3.34 -11.56 16.69
CA GLY A 281 -3.65 -11.47 18.13
C GLY A 281 -5.00 -12.10 18.48
N LYS A 282 -6.04 -11.81 17.69
CA LYS A 282 -7.38 -12.39 17.88
C LYS A 282 -7.41 -13.90 17.64
N LEU A 283 -6.67 -14.40 16.66
CA LEU A 283 -6.55 -15.82 16.37
C LEU A 283 -5.82 -16.56 17.50
N ALA A 284 -4.74 -15.98 18.04
CA ALA A 284 -4.01 -16.53 19.18
C ALA A 284 -4.91 -16.68 20.42
N VAL A 285 -5.74 -15.66 20.72
CA VAL A 285 -6.74 -15.73 21.81
C VAL A 285 -7.78 -16.83 21.56
N ALA A 286 -8.10 -17.10 20.30
CA ALA A 286 -8.99 -18.19 19.90
C ALA A 286 -8.30 -19.59 19.91
N GLY A 287 -7.04 -19.68 20.34
CA GLY A 287 -6.27 -20.93 20.32
C GLY A 287 -5.94 -21.39 18.89
N VAL A 288 -5.83 -20.45 17.95
CA VAL A 288 -5.50 -20.70 16.55
C VAL A 288 -4.19 -20.01 16.22
N THR A 289 -3.16 -20.79 15.88
CA THR A 289 -1.88 -20.27 15.39
C THR A 289 -1.92 -20.16 13.87
N PRO A 290 -1.83 -18.95 13.29
CA PRO A 290 -1.78 -18.78 11.84
C PRO A 290 -0.54 -19.47 11.25
N HIS A 291 -0.67 -20.01 10.04
CA HIS A 291 0.45 -20.63 9.33
C HIS A 291 1.41 -19.58 8.76
N ALA A 292 0.85 -18.60 8.06
CA ALA A 292 1.59 -17.49 7.48
C ALA A 292 1.99 -16.48 8.55
N SER A 293 3.11 -15.80 8.35
CA SER A 293 3.52 -14.65 9.16
C SER A 293 2.50 -13.51 9.11
N GLU A 294 2.63 -12.55 10.03
CA GLU A 294 1.83 -11.32 10.04
C GLU A 294 1.95 -10.56 8.70
N ALA A 295 3.17 -10.49 8.15
CA ALA A 295 3.45 -9.83 6.87
C ALA A 295 2.73 -10.51 5.71
N GLU A 296 2.83 -11.83 5.61
CA GLU A 296 2.16 -12.61 4.58
C GLU A 296 0.63 -12.54 4.71
N THR A 297 0.12 -12.49 5.94
CA THR A 297 -1.32 -12.30 6.22
C THR A 297 -1.79 -10.91 5.78
N GLY A 298 -1.01 -9.87 6.09
CA GLY A 298 -1.25 -8.51 5.60
C GLY A 298 -1.24 -8.41 4.07
N ILE A 299 -0.32 -9.12 3.40
CA ILE A 299 -0.28 -9.19 1.94
C ILE A 299 -1.50 -9.95 1.39
N ALA A 300 -1.91 -11.05 2.01
CA ALA A 300 -3.11 -11.77 1.60
C ALA A 300 -4.37 -10.90 1.70
N LEU A 301 -4.48 -10.10 2.77
CA LEU A 301 -5.54 -9.09 2.92
C LEU A 301 -5.46 -7.99 1.85
N LEU A 302 -4.26 -7.51 1.55
CA LEU A 302 -4.03 -6.48 0.53
C LEU A 302 -4.37 -6.96 -0.89
N ARG A 303 -4.19 -8.26 -1.18
CA ARG A 303 -4.51 -8.88 -2.48
C ARG A 303 -5.97 -9.26 -2.65
N ALA A 304 -6.74 -9.34 -1.56
CA ALA A 304 -8.13 -9.75 -1.61
C ALA A 304 -9.00 -8.95 -2.60
N PRO A 305 -8.80 -7.63 -2.79
CA PRO A 305 -9.56 -6.84 -3.77
C PRO A 305 -9.15 -7.08 -5.24
N GLU A 306 -7.96 -7.62 -5.49
CA GLU A 306 -7.42 -7.86 -6.84
C GLU A 306 -7.83 -9.23 -7.43
N GLN A 307 -8.45 -10.07 -6.60
CA GLN A 307 -8.75 -11.46 -6.90
C GLN A 307 -10.25 -11.69 -6.98
N ASP A 308 -10.67 -12.69 -7.76
CA ASP A 308 -12.03 -13.17 -7.69
C ASP A 308 -12.35 -13.74 -6.29
N ILE A 309 -13.61 -13.69 -5.90
CA ILE A 309 -14.09 -14.06 -4.56
C ILE A 309 -13.57 -15.43 -4.11
N GLY A 310 -13.53 -16.41 -5.03
CA GLY A 310 -13.06 -17.76 -4.75
C GLY A 310 -11.58 -17.79 -4.41
N LYS A 311 -10.75 -17.11 -5.22
CA LYS A 311 -9.31 -16.98 -4.98
C LYS A 311 -9.00 -16.17 -3.73
N SER A 312 -9.66 -15.03 -3.51
CA SER A 312 -9.45 -14.20 -2.31
C SER A 312 -9.73 -14.99 -1.04
N LYS A 313 -10.89 -15.68 -1.01
CA LYS A 313 -11.27 -16.54 0.11
C LYS A 313 -10.26 -17.66 0.33
N ALA A 314 -9.86 -18.36 -0.73
CA ALA A 314 -8.89 -19.45 -0.65
C ALA A 314 -7.53 -18.97 -0.16
N ALA A 315 -7.02 -17.85 -0.67
CA ALA A 315 -5.74 -17.27 -0.27
C ALA A 315 -5.73 -16.84 1.20
N LEU A 316 -6.80 -16.18 1.66
CA LEU A 316 -6.94 -15.77 3.07
C LEU A 316 -7.02 -16.98 4.00
N LEU A 317 -7.80 -18.00 3.65
CA LEU A 317 -7.90 -19.22 4.44
C LEU A 317 -6.59 -20.02 4.41
N ALA A 318 -5.89 -20.07 3.28
CA ALA A 318 -4.59 -20.74 3.16
C ALA A 318 -3.53 -20.05 4.02
N ALA A 319 -3.48 -18.71 4.02
CA ALA A 319 -2.57 -17.95 4.87
C ALA A 319 -2.78 -18.28 6.37
N ILE A 320 -4.03 -18.44 6.79
CA ILE A 320 -4.33 -18.70 8.19
C ILE A 320 -4.24 -20.19 8.54
N ASN A 321 -4.73 -21.10 7.71
CA ASN A 321 -4.82 -22.53 8.02
C ASN A 321 -3.57 -23.34 7.63
N GLY A 322 -2.89 -22.97 6.54
CA GLY A 322 -1.89 -23.84 5.90
C GLY A 322 -2.48 -25.23 5.62
N ASP A 323 -1.68 -26.27 5.88
CA ASP A 323 -2.09 -27.68 5.77
C ASP A 323 -2.70 -28.25 7.06
N GLN A 324 -2.91 -27.42 8.10
CA GLN A 324 -3.37 -27.92 9.39
C GLN A 324 -4.86 -28.29 9.38
N THR A 325 -5.17 -29.50 9.82
CA THR A 325 -6.55 -29.93 10.08
C THR A 325 -7.07 -29.22 11.33
N ARG A 326 -8.06 -28.34 11.15
CA ARG A 326 -8.71 -27.61 12.25
C ARG A 326 -10.05 -28.20 12.59
N THR A 327 -10.41 -28.15 13.88
CA THR A 327 -11.75 -28.53 14.33
C THR A 327 -12.81 -27.63 13.68
N PRO A 328 -14.05 -28.11 13.50
CA PRO A 328 -15.14 -27.28 12.97
C PRO A 328 -15.33 -25.97 13.76
N VAL A 329 -15.15 -26.00 15.09
CA VAL A 329 -15.24 -24.81 15.94
C VAL A 329 -14.16 -23.78 15.57
N GLN A 330 -12.90 -24.21 15.45
CA GLN A 330 -11.79 -23.35 15.07
C GLN A 330 -11.95 -22.81 13.64
N GLN A 331 -12.41 -23.63 12.69
CA GLN A 331 -12.71 -23.18 11.33
C GLN A 331 -13.78 -22.09 11.33
N GLY A 332 -14.82 -22.24 12.14
CA GLY A 332 -15.87 -21.22 12.28
C GLY A 332 -15.35 -19.91 12.87
N GLN A 333 -14.49 -19.99 13.89
CA GLN A 333 -13.84 -18.82 14.49
C GLN A 333 -12.92 -18.10 13.50
N VAL A 334 -12.08 -18.84 12.76
CA VAL A 334 -11.20 -18.31 11.73
C VAL A 334 -11.99 -17.55 10.66
N ALA A 335 -13.03 -18.18 10.10
CA ALA A 335 -13.86 -17.56 9.06
C ALA A 335 -14.55 -16.29 9.57
N ARG A 336 -15.01 -16.28 10.82
CA ARG A 336 -15.61 -15.10 11.45
C ARG A 336 -14.61 -13.96 11.66
N LEU A 337 -13.41 -14.26 12.18
CA LEU A 337 -12.37 -13.26 12.41
C LEU A 337 -11.82 -12.70 11.09
N LEU A 338 -11.68 -13.54 10.06
CA LEU A 338 -11.35 -13.10 8.71
C LEU A 338 -12.43 -12.17 8.13
N ALA A 339 -13.71 -12.51 8.31
CA ALA A 339 -14.79 -11.63 7.86
C ALA A 339 -14.72 -10.27 8.56
N GLN A 340 -14.39 -10.22 9.85
CA GLN A 340 -14.18 -8.97 10.57
C GLN A 340 -12.98 -8.18 10.03
N ALA A 341 -11.85 -8.84 9.78
CA ALA A 341 -10.68 -8.20 9.20
C ALA A 341 -10.98 -7.58 7.83
N VAL A 342 -11.67 -8.30 6.94
CA VAL A 342 -12.09 -7.81 5.62
C VAL A 342 -13.08 -6.64 5.74
N ASP A 343 -13.96 -6.67 6.73
CA ASP A 343 -14.91 -5.59 7.01
C ASP A 343 -14.23 -4.32 7.53
N THR A 344 -13.10 -4.47 8.24
CA THR A 344 -12.28 -3.35 8.73
C THR A 344 -11.30 -2.79 7.71
N LEU A 345 -11.04 -3.49 6.59
CA LEU A 345 -10.15 -2.97 5.55
C LEU A 345 -10.66 -1.62 5.01
N PRO A 346 -9.76 -0.63 4.80
CA PRO A 346 -10.15 0.64 4.22
C PRO A 346 -10.89 0.46 2.90
N GLN A 347 -12.01 1.15 2.72
CA GLN A 347 -12.81 1.07 1.50
C GLN A 347 -11.99 1.44 0.25
N ARG A 348 -10.99 2.33 0.39
CA ARG A 348 -10.06 2.69 -0.69
C ARG A 348 -9.26 1.51 -1.27
N LEU A 349 -9.12 0.40 -0.53
CA LEU A 349 -8.48 -0.81 -1.06
C LEU A 349 -9.40 -1.56 -2.05
N TRP A 350 -10.69 -1.24 -2.04
CA TRP A 350 -11.71 -1.84 -2.88
C TRP A 350 -12.11 -0.82 -3.94
N PRO A 351 -11.62 -0.96 -5.18
CA PRO A 351 -12.13 -0.18 -6.32
C PRO A 351 -13.67 -0.22 -6.35
N GLN A 352 -14.32 0.86 -6.79
CA GLN A 352 -15.77 0.99 -6.70
C GLN A 352 -16.51 -0.18 -7.37
N GLU A 353 -15.96 -0.69 -8.48
CA GLU A 353 -16.44 -1.85 -9.22
C GLU A 353 -16.29 -3.19 -8.47
N SER A 354 -15.37 -3.26 -7.50
CA SER A 354 -15.12 -4.46 -6.67
C SER A 354 -15.92 -4.46 -5.36
N MET A 355 -16.68 -3.41 -5.07
CA MET A 355 -17.47 -3.32 -3.82
C MET A 355 -18.52 -4.43 -3.72
N GLY A 356 -19.09 -4.88 -4.84
CA GLY A 356 -19.96 -6.07 -4.87
C GLY A 356 -19.19 -7.34 -4.47
N GLN A 357 -17.96 -7.50 -4.99
CA GLN A 357 -17.09 -8.64 -4.66
C GLN A 357 -16.73 -8.66 -3.17
N ARG A 358 -16.50 -7.49 -2.57
CA ARG A 358 -16.31 -7.35 -1.12
C ARG A 358 -17.50 -7.90 -0.34
N ALA A 359 -18.71 -7.50 -0.71
CA ALA A 359 -19.94 -7.93 -0.06
C ALA A 359 -20.11 -9.46 -0.18
N ASP A 360 -19.87 -10.00 -1.38
CA ASP A 360 -19.95 -11.43 -1.63
C ASP A 360 -18.90 -12.23 -0.86
N LEU A 361 -17.66 -11.72 -0.75
CA LEU A 361 -16.60 -12.32 0.07
C LEU A 361 -17.00 -12.37 1.55
N LEU A 362 -17.57 -11.28 2.08
CA LEU A 362 -18.07 -11.24 3.45
C LEU A 362 -19.20 -12.25 3.68
N VAL A 363 -20.14 -12.37 2.73
CA VAL A 363 -21.21 -13.38 2.78
C VAL A 363 -20.61 -14.79 2.75
N ALA A 364 -19.64 -15.05 1.88
CA ALA A 364 -19.00 -16.37 1.75
C ALA A 364 -18.20 -16.77 3.00
N LEU A 365 -17.56 -15.82 3.68
CA LEU A 365 -16.84 -16.06 4.94
C LEU A 365 -17.82 -16.26 6.11
N ARG A 366 -18.86 -15.44 6.21
CA ARG A 366 -19.92 -15.58 7.24
C ARG A 366 -20.71 -16.87 7.07
N GLY A 367 -21.01 -17.27 5.84
CA GLY A 367 -21.65 -18.54 5.52
C GLY A 367 -20.79 -19.74 5.94
N GLN A 368 -19.48 -19.68 5.73
CA GLN A 368 -18.56 -20.72 6.22
C GLN A 368 -18.50 -20.76 7.75
N ALA A 369 -18.51 -19.60 8.42
CA ALA A 369 -18.58 -19.55 9.88
C ALA A 369 -19.87 -20.22 10.41
N ALA A 370 -21.01 -19.95 9.77
CA ALA A 370 -22.28 -20.57 10.13
C ALA A 370 -22.30 -22.09 9.88
N ALA A 371 -21.82 -22.54 8.72
CA ALA A 371 -21.74 -23.96 8.38
C ALA A 371 -20.84 -24.73 9.34
N ALA A 372 -19.70 -24.15 9.73
CA ALA A 372 -18.79 -24.74 10.70
C ALA A 372 -19.41 -24.80 12.12
N GLY A 373 -20.23 -23.81 12.48
CA GLY A 373 -21.05 -23.84 13.69
C GLY A 373 -22.08 -24.96 13.70
N GLN A 374 -22.79 -25.17 12.58
CA GLN A 374 -23.74 -26.28 12.43
C GLN A 374 -23.05 -27.64 12.50
N ALA A 375 -21.90 -27.80 11.84
CA ALA A 375 -21.09 -29.02 11.90
C ALA A 375 -20.60 -29.31 13.33
N SER A 376 -20.22 -28.28 14.07
CA SER A 376 -19.84 -28.40 15.48
C SER A 376 -21.01 -28.87 16.33
N ALA A 377 -22.19 -28.26 16.17
CA ALA A 377 -23.40 -28.65 16.90
C ALA A 377 -23.81 -30.11 16.62
N ALA A 378 -23.74 -30.53 15.35
CA ALA A 378 -24.00 -31.92 14.96
C ALA A 378 -22.99 -32.89 15.59
N ALA A 379 -21.70 -32.54 15.63
CA ALA A 379 -20.68 -33.36 16.27
C ALA A 379 -20.91 -33.51 17.78
N PHE A 380 -21.32 -32.45 18.48
CA PHE A 380 -21.68 -32.52 19.89
C PHE A 380 -22.92 -33.39 20.15
N ALA A 381 -23.96 -33.26 19.32
CA ALA A 381 -25.16 -34.10 19.43
C ALA A 381 -24.84 -35.59 19.28
N ASN A 382 -24.08 -35.94 18.24
CA ASN A 382 -23.66 -37.32 17.98
C ASN A 382 -22.78 -37.88 19.11
N SER A 383 -21.89 -37.05 19.68
CA SER A 383 -21.05 -37.48 20.81
C SER A 383 -21.86 -37.68 22.09
N ALA A 384 -22.88 -36.85 22.34
CA ALA A 384 -23.75 -36.98 23.51
C ALA A 384 -24.61 -38.25 23.41
N GLU A 385 -25.14 -38.55 22.23
CA GLU A 385 -25.89 -39.78 21.95
C GLU A 385 -25.02 -41.03 22.18
N ALA A 386 -23.80 -41.05 21.62
CA ALA A 386 -22.87 -42.16 21.82
C ALA A 386 -22.48 -42.35 23.30
N ALA A 387 -22.32 -41.26 24.05
CA ALA A 387 -22.05 -41.33 25.49
C ALA A 387 -23.26 -41.90 26.27
N LEU A 388 -24.48 -41.48 25.92
CA LEU A 388 -25.70 -41.99 26.52
C LEU A 388 -25.87 -43.50 26.24
N GLU A 389 -25.68 -43.93 25.00
CA GLU A 389 -25.73 -45.36 24.64
C GLU A 389 -24.69 -46.18 25.43
N LYS A 390 -23.48 -45.65 25.58
CA LYS A 390 -22.42 -46.30 26.36
C LYS A 390 -22.82 -46.44 27.84
N HIS A 391 -23.42 -45.41 28.44
CA HIS A 391 -23.91 -45.46 29.82
C HIS A 391 -25.09 -46.44 30.00
N LEU A 392 -26.04 -46.46 29.05
CA LEU A 392 -27.17 -47.39 29.08
C LEU A 392 -26.70 -48.85 28.99
N ARG A 393 -25.74 -49.15 28.11
CA ARG A 393 -25.15 -50.50 28.02
C ARG A 393 -24.37 -50.90 29.27
N ALA A 394 -23.62 -49.97 29.85
CA ALA A 394 -22.88 -50.23 31.09
C ALA A 394 -23.82 -50.50 32.28
N GLY A 395 -24.92 -49.74 32.41
CA GLY A 395 -25.91 -49.94 33.47
C GLY A 395 -26.69 -51.27 33.34
N ALA A 396 -26.96 -51.72 32.12
CA ALA A 396 -27.62 -53.00 31.87
C ALA A 396 -26.75 -54.22 32.25
N SER A 397 -25.42 -54.09 32.26
CA SER A 397 -24.49 -55.18 32.57
C SER A 397 -24.23 -55.38 34.07
N THR A 398 -24.71 -54.48 34.93
CA THR A 398 -24.55 -54.52 36.39
C THR A 398 -25.80 -55.00 37.12
N VAL A 399 -26.59 -55.90 36.53
CA VAL A 399 -27.61 -56.65 37.29
C VAL A 399 -26.85 -57.68 38.15
N PRO A 400 -26.81 -57.55 39.48
CA PRO A 400 -26.16 -58.53 40.32
C PRO A 400 -26.88 -59.86 40.14
N GLN A 401 -26.18 -60.89 39.67
CA GLN A 401 -26.68 -62.26 39.76
C GLN A 401 -26.96 -62.51 41.24
N LYS A 402 -28.24 -62.52 41.61
CA LYS A 402 -28.68 -63.04 42.90
C LYS A 402 -28.16 -64.46 42.97
N SER A 403 -27.15 -64.66 43.79
CA SER A 403 -26.65 -65.98 44.17
C SER A 403 -27.81 -66.66 44.90
N GLU A 404 -28.47 -67.61 44.23
CA GLU A 404 -29.38 -68.53 44.89
C GLU A 404 -28.56 -69.33 45.91
N ILE A 405 -28.90 -69.15 47.19
CA ILE A 405 -28.50 -70.03 48.30
C ILE A 405 -29.70 -70.91 48.62
#